data_AF-A0AAD2CJS0-F1
#
_entry.id   AF-A0AAD2CJS0-F1
#
_cell.length_a   1.000
_cell.length_b   1.000
_cell.length_c   1.000
_cell.angle_alpha   90.00
_cell.angle_beta   90.00
_cell.angle_gamma   90.00
#
_symmetry.space_group_name_H-M   'P 1'
#
loop_
_entity.id
_entity.type
_entity.pdbx_description
1 polymer ?
#
loop_
_entity_poly.entity_id
_entity_poly.type
_entity_poly.pdbx_seq_one_letter_code
_entity_poly.pdbx_strand_id
1 'polypeptide(L)'
;MSNQEEAPIYMATVSAPTNIACIKYWGKADKHWNTPTNDSVSVTLDQSDLRAVTTAAASSKFTQDRLWLNGIEDEGAPTNKRFRACVDGVLKLAKNPQKWKGCKIHVSSYNTFPTAAGLASSAAGYAALVAAMSALVDAQEEFPGQLSTLARQGSGSACRSLYGGFVAWRKGGEKEDWSDSLAQQVQDEHHWPELRALILVVSDAKKDTSSTAGMSTSVATSTLLQHRIDKVVPDRMIEIEKAFSEKDFEAFGKVTMRDSNQFHAVCMDTYPPIFYMNDISRMVVRIVHAYNAWAGEIRAAYTFDAGPNAVLYTLDQYVVEVGALMKHYFPETGAVSDYINNAEYIEQVQKFSLSPELLEATDKTGRVPASGDVKQFYYTKSGPGPLTLSMEESNLDPKTGLNTYQP
;
A
#
# COMPACT_ATOMS: atom_id res chain seq x y z
N MET A 1 -7.26 18.53 50.86
CA MET A 1 -6.91 18.66 49.43
C MET A 1 -7.13 17.28 48.83
N SER A 2 -8.24 17.09 48.12
CA SER A 2 -8.50 15.83 47.43
C SER A 2 -7.42 15.64 46.37
N ASN A 3 -6.69 14.52 46.42
CA ASN A 3 -5.95 14.03 45.26
C ASN A 3 -6.97 13.87 44.13
N GLN A 4 -7.10 14.86 43.26
CA GLN A 4 -7.69 14.64 41.95
C GLN A 4 -6.70 13.74 41.25
N GLU A 5 -6.98 12.43 41.23
CA GLU A 5 -6.29 11.53 40.33
C GLU A 5 -6.42 12.12 38.93
N GLU A 6 -5.30 12.58 38.42
CA GLU A 6 -5.19 13.18 37.11
C GLU A 6 -5.75 12.19 36.08
N ALA A 7 -6.83 12.54 35.38
CA ALA A 7 -7.52 11.61 34.49
C ALA A 7 -6.53 10.90 33.52
N PRO A 8 -6.58 9.57 33.42
CA PRO A 8 -5.56 8.80 32.71
C PRO A 8 -5.57 9.10 31.21
N ILE A 9 -4.42 8.88 30.56
CA ILE A 9 -4.28 8.83 29.11
C ILE A 9 -4.15 7.36 28.73
N TYR A 10 -5.12 6.85 27.97
CA TYR A 10 -5.07 5.51 27.41
C TYR A 10 -4.47 5.56 26.01
N MET A 11 -3.63 4.60 25.66
CA MET A 11 -2.89 4.62 24.39
C MET A 11 -2.76 3.22 23.81
N ALA A 12 -2.70 3.15 22.48
CA ALA A 12 -2.29 1.96 21.74
C ALA A 12 -1.45 2.37 20.53
N THR A 13 -0.35 1.65 20.30
CA THR A 13 0.53 1.84 19.15
C THR A 13 0.46 0.60 18.27
N VAL A 14 0.27 0.80 16.97
CA VAL A 14 0.19 -0.27 15.97
C VAL A 14 0.97 0.15 14.73
N SER A 15 1.69 -0.79 14.13
CA SER A 15 2.13 -0.65 12.74
C SER A 15 1.20 -1.38 11.79
N ALA A 16 1.03 -0.85 10.58
CA ALA A 16 0.35 -1.53 9.50
C ALA A 16 1.20 -1.52 8.21
N PRO A 17 1.13 -2.62 7.44
CA PRO A 17 1.89 -2.75 6.20
C PRO A 17 1.31 -1.90 5.07
N THR A 18 2.15 -1.57 4.10
CA THR A 18 1.65 -1.19 2.77
C THR A 18 1.28 -2.44 1.96
N ASN A 19 0.41 -2.28 0.96
CA ASN A 19 0.06 -3.34 0.02
C ASN A 19 0.16 -2.83 -1.41
N ILE A 20 0.53 -3.71 -2.34
CA ILE A 20 0.66 -3.39 -3.77
C ILE A 20 -0.36 -4.22 -4.55
N ALA A 21 -1.23 -3.53 -5.29
CA ALA A 21 -2.28 -4.17 -6.04
C ALA A 21 -1.74 -4.90 -7.29
N CYS A 22 -2.05 -6.17 -7.44
CA CYS A 22 -1.83 -6.93 -8.67
C CYS A 22 -3.02 -6.80 -9.61
N ILE A 23 -4.25 -6.83 -9.06
CA ILE A 23 -5.47 -6.41 -9.76
C ILE A 23 -5.90 -5.06 -9.20
N LYS A 24 -5.95 -4.05 -10.07
CA LYS A 24 -6.10 -2.64 -9.69
C LYS A 24 -7.53 -2.27 -9.33
N TYR A 25 -7.67 -1.61 -8.20
CA TYR A 25 -8.84 -0.82 -7.84
C TYR A 25 -8.77 0.55 -8.55
N TRP A 26 -9.70 0.81 -9.47
CA TRP A 26 -9.79 2.10 -10.13
C TRP A 26 -11.24 2.46 -10.52
N GLY A 27 -11.91 3.20 -9.63
CA GLY A 27 -13.27 3.67 -9.83
C GLY A 27 -14.18 3.29 -8.67
N LYS A 28 -15.02 4.22 -8.23
CA LYS A 28 -15.93 4.03 -7.08
C LYS A 28 -17.35 3.76 -7.55
N ALA A 29 -17.97 2.71 -7.02
CA ALA A 29 -19.40 2.46 -7.19
C ALA A 29 -20.19 3.41 -6.28
N ASP A 30 -19.83 3.49 -5.00
CA ASP A 30 -20.43 4.40 -4.04
C ASP A 30 -19.37 5.31 -3.38
N LYS A 31 -19.55 6.62 -3.52
CA LYS A 31 -18.62 7.63 -2.96
C LYS A 31 -18.81 7.85 -1.46
N HIS A 32 -20.01 7.63 -0.93
CA HIS A 32 -20.31 7.77 0.49
C HIS A 32 -19.65 6.63 1.27
N TRP A 33 -19.81 5.40 0.79
CA TRP A 33 -19.27 4.19 1.42
C TRP A 33 -17.84 3.85 0.99
N ASN A 34 -17.33 4.54 -0.03
CA ASN A 34 -16.01 4.34 -0.64
C ASN A 34 -15.82 2.92 -1.21
N THR A 35 -16.86 2.39 -1.85
CA THR A 35 -16.85 1.04 -2.44
C THR A 35 -16.40 1.04 -3.89
N PRO A 36 -15.79 -0.04 -4.39
CA PRO A 36 -15.15 -0.04 -5.68
C PRO A 36 -16.13 -0.49 -6.77
N THR A 37 -15.81 -0.18 -8.01
CA THR A 37 -16.55 -0.72 -9.17
C THR A 37 -16.24 -2.19 -9.46
N ASN A 38 -15.07 -2.66 -9.03
CA ASN A 38 -14.57 -4.02 -9.25
C ASN A 38 -13.79 -4.53 -8.04
N ASP A 39 -13.68 -5.86 -7.93
CA ASP A 39 -12.79 -6.52 -6.99
C ASP A 39 -11.33 -6.13 -7.27
N SER A 40 -10.48 -6.19 -6.24
CA SER A 40 -9.04 -5.99 -6.39
C SER A 40 -8.29 -6.95 -5.49
N VAL A 41 -7.03 -7.25 -5.82
CA VAL A 41 -6.17 -8.11 -4.97
C VAL A 41 -4.77 -7.53 -4.91
N SER A 42 -4.14 -7.66 -3.75
CA SER A 42 -2.80 -7.12 -3.49
C SER A 42 -1.93 -8.10 -2.73
N VAL A 43 -0.61 -7.90 -2.83
CA VAL A 43 0.37 -8.47 -1.92
C VAL A 43 0.66 -7.47 -0.81
N THR A 44 0.50 -7.89 0.44
CA THR A 44 0.92 -7.14 1.63
C THR A 44 2.43 -7.23 1.78
N LEU A 45 3.12 -6.10 1.95
CA LEU A 45 4.58 -6.05 2.06
C LEU A 45 5.05 -6.18 3.50
N ASP A 46 6.28 -6.65 3.70
CA ASP A 46 6.88 -6.81 5.02
C ASP A 46 7.07 -5.46 5.73
N GLN A 47 6.64 -5.44 7.00
CA GLN A 47 6.69 -4.26 7.85
C GLN A 47 8.10 -3.94 8.34
N SER A 48 9.05 -4.88 8.27
CA SER A 48 10.46 -4.58 8.52
C SER A 48 10.99 -3.55 7.53
N ASP A 49 10.42 -3.51 6.33
CA ASP A 49 10.88 -2.64 5.24
C ASP A 49 9.98 -1.41 5.10
N LEU A 50 8.65 -1.62 5.09
CA LEU A 50 7.68 -0.58 4.73
C LEU A 50 6.45 -0.65 5.64
N ARG A 51 6.32 0.28 6.58
CA ARG A 51 5.17 0.36 7.50
C ARG A 51 4.73 1.80 7.77
N ALA A 52 3.45 1.95 8.07
CA ALA A 52 2.93 3.10 8.80
C ALA A 52 2.88 2.73 10.29
N VAL A 53 3.31 3.64 11.17
CA VAL A 53 3.19 3.48 12.62
C VAL A 53 2.23 4.53 13.14
N THR A 54 1.20 4.11 13.87
CA THR A 54 0.19 4.99 14.45
C THR A 54 0.05 4.74 15.94
N THR A 55 0.10 5.80 16.73
CA THR A 55 -0.32 5.81 18.12
C THR A 55 -1.63 6.55 18.25
N ALA A 56 -2.65 5.89 18.79
CA ALA A 56 -3.93 6.50 19.15
C ALA A 56 -4.01 6.63 20.68
N ALA A 57 -4.48 7.78 21.16
CA ALA A 57 -4.67 8.07 22.56
C ALA A 57 -6.06 8.65 22.85
N ALA A 58 -6.63 8.31 24.01
CA ALA A 58 -7.89 8.85 24.48
C ALA A 58 -7.78 9.34 25.93
N SER A 59 -8.31 10.53 26.20
CA SER A 59 -8.41 11.06 27.55
C SER A 59 -9.54 12.09 27.66
N SER A 60 -10.11 12.23 28.86
CA SER A 60 -11.02 13.33 29.19
C SER A 60 -10.30 14.65 29.48
N LYS A 61 -8.95 14.65 29.58
CA LYS A 61 -8.13 15.87 29.69
C LYS A 61 -8.01 16.61 28.35
N PHE A 62 -8.12 15.88 27.25
CA PHE A 62 -7.98 16.45 25.92
C PHE A 62 -9.21 17.32 25.60
N THR A 63 -8.99 18.49 25.02
CA THR A 63 -10.06 19.47 24.73
C THR A 63 -10.68 19.28 23.35
N GLN A 64 -9.94 18.67 22.42
CA GLN A 64 -10.37 18.41 21.05
C GLN A 64 -9.69 17.17 20.49
N ASP A 65 -10.24 16.64 19.40
CA ASP A 65 -9.57 15.57 18.64
C ASP A 65 -8.42 16.20 17.82
N ARG A 66 -7.30 15.50 17.68
CA ARG A 66 -6.10 15.98 16.96
C ARG A 66 -5.44 14.86 16.18
N LEU A 67 -4.87 15.20 15.02
CA LEU A 67 -4.10 14.27 14.19
C LEU A 67 -2.76 14.92 13.84
N TRP A 68 -1.67 14.18 14.04
CA TRP A 68 -0.35 14.52 13.50
C TRP A 68 0.06 13.48 12.46
N LEU A 69 0.51 13.96 11.30
CA LEU A 69 1.04 13.14 10.21
C LEU A 69 2.49 13.56 9.95
N ASN A 70 3.43 12.62 10.14
CA ASN A 70 4.86 12.86 10.06
C ASN A 70 5.28 14.10 10.88
N GLY A 71 4.79 14.20 12.11
CA GLY A 71 5.12 15.28 13.04
C GLY A 71 4.40 16.61 12.82
N ILE A 72 3.67 16.76 11.70
CA ILE A 72 2.91 17.98 11.37
C ILE A 72 1.44 17.76 11.73
N GLU A 73 0.84 18.71 12.44
CA GLU A 73 -0.59 18.65 12.76
C GLU A 73 -1.47 18.90 11.54
N ASP A 74 -2.47 18.04 11.34
CA ASP A 74 -3.56 18.25 10.40
C ASP A 74 -4.77 18.81 11.17
N GLU A 75 -4.84 20.14 11.24
CA GLU A 75 -5.93 20.87 11.91
C GLU A 75 -7.31 20.61 11.27
N GLY A 76 -7.35 20.13 10.02
CA GLY A 76 -8.58 19.79 9.30
C GLY A 76 -9.09 18.38 9.61
N ALA A 77 -8.22 17.48 10.08
CA ALA A 77 -8.57 16.09 10.36
C ALA A 77 -9.78 15.88 11.28
N PRO A 78 -9.99 16.67 12.36
CA PRO A 78 -11.14 16.51 13.25
C PRO A 78 -12.50 16.71 12.57
N THR A 79 -12.55 17.38 11.43
CA THR A 79 -13.78 17.55 10.64
C THR A 79 -13.76 16.77 9.31
N ASN A 80 -12.65 16.09 9.03
CA ASN A 80 -12.48 15.31 7.82
C ASN A 80 -13.36 14.04 7.87
N LYS A 81 -14.26 13.91 6.89
CA LYS A 81 -15.21 12.78 6.81
C LYS A 81 -14.54 11.39 6.84
N ARG A 82 -13.36 11.25 6.23
CA ARG A 82 -12.62 9.99 6.17
C ARG A 82 -12.05 9.60 7.53
N PHE A 83 -11.44 10.57 8.21
CA PHE A 83 -10.93 10.38 9.57
C PHE A 83 -12.06 10.06 10.55
N ARG A 84 -13.18 10.82 10.49
CA ARG A 84 -14.36 10.59 11.33
C ARG A 84 -15.00 9.23 11.10
N ALA A 85 -15.17 8.81 9.84
CA ALA A 85 -15.74 7.49 9.54
C ALA A 85 -14.96 6.36 10.23
N CYS A 86 -13.62 6.44 10.25
CA CYS A 86 -12.78 5.46 10.94
C CYS A 86 -12.88 5.59 12.47
N VAL A 87 -12.63 6.77 13.03
CA VAL A 87 -12.59 6.97 14.50
C VAL A 87 -13.96 6.70 15.13
N ASP A 88 -15.03 7.30 14.59
CA ASP A 88 -16.38 7.13 15.10
C ASP A 88 -16.90 5.72 14.88
N GLY A 89 -16.54 5.11 13.75
CA GLY A 89 -16.88 3.73 13.45
C GLY A 89 -16.30 2.77 14.49
N VAL A 90 -15.01 2.88 14.78
CA VAL A 90 -14.34 2.01 15.76
C VAL A 90 -14.83 2.27 17.18
N LEU A 91 -15.10 3.54 17.55
CA LEU A 91 -15.65 3.88 18.87
C LEU A 91 -17.01 3.23 19.14
N LYS A 92 -17.85 3.04 18.11
CA LYS A 92 -19.13 2.32 18.24
C LYS A 92 -18.93 0.84 18.57
N LEU A 93 -17.81 0.26 18.18
CA LEU A 93 -17.44 -1.14 18.45
C LEU A 93 -16.75 -1.33 19.80
N ALA A 94 -16.53 -0.26 20.57
CA ALA A 94 -15.83 -0.35 21.85
C ALA A 94 -16.56 -1.30 22.82
N LYS A 95 -15.83 -2.26 23.40
CA LYS A 95 -16.39 -3.20 24.39
C LYS A 95 -16.99 -2.52 25.61
N ASN A 96 -16.48 -1.36 26.00
CA ASN A 96 -17.05 -0.52 27.07
C ASN A 96 -17.25 0.93 26.58
N PRO A 97 -18.38 1.24 25.90
CA PRO A 97 -18.61 2.57 25.33
C PRO A 97 -18.65 3.68 26.38
N GLN A 98 -19.12 3.40 27.60
CA GLN A 98 -19.22 4.42 28.66
C GLN A 98 -17.86 4.91 29.12
N LYS A 99 -16.81 4.08 29.07
CA LYS A 99 -15.43 4.45 29.40
C LYS A 99 -14.92 5.61 28.52
N TRP A 100 -15.34 5.63 27.26
CA TRP A 100 -14.82 6.57 26.25
C TRP A 100 -15.72 7.80 26.09
N LYS A 101 -16.85 7.85 26.79
CA LYS A 101 -17.81 8.95 26.69
C LYS A 101 -17.17 10.26 27.18
N GLY A 102 -17.12 11.25 26.30
CA GLY A 102 -16.56 12.56 26.60
C GLY A 102 -15.03 12.63 26.48
N CYS A 103 -14.35 11.52 26.21
CA CYS A 103 -12.94 11.55 25.83
C CYS A 103 -12.77 12.20 24.45
N LYS A 104 -11.63 12.86 24.26
CA LYS A 104 -11.15 13.23 22.92
C LYS A 104 -10.00 12.31 22.52
N ILE A 105 -9.74 12.27 21.22
CA ILE A 105 -8.80 11.38 20.58
C ILE A 105 -7.63 12.16 19.99
N HIS A 106 -6.43 11.83 20.42
CA HIS A 106 -5.19 12.30 19.80
C HIS A 106 -4.58 11.14 19.01
N VAL A 107 -4.18 11.39 17.76
CA VAL A 107 -3.55 10.38 16.91
C VAL A 107 -2.25 10.95 16.35
N SER A 108 -1.13 10.26 16.52
CA SER A 108 0.10 10.54 15.78
C SER A 108 0.44 9.37 14.87
N SER A 109 0.74 9.66 13.61
CA SER A 109 1.13 8.65 12.63
C SER A 109 2.31 9.11 11.78
N TYR A 110 3.21 8.19 11.45
CA TYR A 110 4.27 8.42 10.47
C TYR A 110 4.46 7.18 9.57
N ASN A 111 5.16 7.35 8.45
CA ASN A 111 5.57 6.24 7.56
C ASN A 111 7.09 6.05 7.62
N THR A 112 7.57 4.81 7.56
CA THR A 112 9.02 4.50 7.46
C THR A 112 9.59 4.74 6.06
N PHE A 113 8.76 5.19 5.13
CA PHE A 113 9.11 5.43 3.73
C PHE A 113 8.66 6.83 3.29
N PRO A 114 9.33 7.44 2.29
CA PRO A 114 8.99 8.78 1.82
C PRO A 114 7.52 8.84 1.40
N THR A 115 6.75 9.73 2.04
CA THR A 115 5.30 9.85 1.84
C THR A 115 4.94 10.12 0.37
N ALA A 116 5.84 10.78 -0.36
CA ALA A 116 5.65 11.15 -1.75
C ALA A 116 6.14 10.10 -2.77
N ALA A 117 6.77 8.99 -2.33
CA ALA A 117 7.17 7.87 -3.18
C ALA A 117 6.00 7.04 -3.73
N GLY A 118 4.75 7.51 -3.63
CA GLY A 118 3.61 6.86 -4.29
C GLY A 118 3.23 5.45 -3.79
N LEU A 119 3.87 4.95 -2.72
CA LEU A 119 3.75 3.61 -2.13
C LEU A 119 2.48 3.38 -1.30
N ALA A 120 1.34 3.89 -1.77
CA ALA A 120 0.05 3.77 -1.10
C ALA A 120 0.08 4.17 0.40
N SER A 121 0.83 5.23 0.77
CA SER A 121 0.96 5.71 2.16
C SER A 121 -0.37 5.90 2.89
N SER A 122 -1.41 6.37 2.19
CA SER A 122 -2.76 6.49 2.77
C SER A 122 -3.40 5.14 3.13
N ALA A 123 -3.10 4.06 2.42
CA ALA A 123 -3.65 2.74 2.70
C ALA A 123 -3.10 2.20 4.03
N ALA A 124 -1.76 2.20 4.17
CA ALA A 124 -1.09 1.81 5.41
C ALA A 124 -1.52 2.71 6.58
N GLY A 125 -1.56 4.03 6.39
CA GLY A 125 -1.94 4.97 7.45
C GLY A 125 -3.37 4.79 7.98
N TYR A 126 -4.37 4.60 7.10
CA TYR A 126 -5.74 4.35 7.57
C TYR A 126 -5.94 2.94 8.15
N ALA A 127 -5.19 1.95 7.68
CA ALA A 127 -5.16 0.62 8.30
C ALA A 127 -4.55 0.68 9.71
N ALA A 128 -3.42 1.39 9.88
CA ALA A 128 -2.79 1.61 11.18
C ALA A 128 -3.69 2.41 12.12
N LEU A 129 -4.40 3.44 11.64
CA LEU A 129 -5.39 4.18 12.42
C LEU A 129 -6.50 3.27 12.95
N VAL A 130 -7.14 2.49 12.08
CA VAL A 130 -8.24 1.60 12.48
C VAL A 130 -7.75 0.54 13.46
N ALA A 131 -6.58 -0.06 13.20
CA ALA A 131 -6.01 -1.07 14.07
C ALA A 131 -5.58 -0.49 15.44
N ALA A 132 -4.96 0.69 15.48
CA ALA A 132 -4.59 1.38 16.72
C ALA A 132 -5.83 1.77 17.53
N MET A 133 -6.86 2.32 16.88
CA MET A 133 -8.14 2.62 17.54
C MET A 133 -8.81 1.36 18.07
N SER A 134 -8.79 0.26 17.30
CA SER A 134 -9.37 -1.03 17.69
C SER A 134 -8.69 -1.56 18.95
N ALA A 135 -7.36 -1.53 18.99
CA ALA A 135 -6.57 -1.92 20.15
C ALA A 135 -6.82 -1.01 21.35
N LEU A 136 -6.94 0.31 21.14
CA LEU A 136 -7.20 1.29 22.20
C LEU A 136 -8.52 1.03 22.91
N VAL A 137 -9.58 0.71 22.16
CA VAL A 137 -10.95 0.60 22.70
C VAL A 137 -11.43 -0.82 22.95
N ASP A 138 -10.57 -1.82 22.73
CA ASP A 138 -10.89 -3.26 22.75
C ASP A 138 -12.13 -3.53 21.87
N ALA A 139 -12.07 -3.08 20.60
CA ALA A 139 -13.20 -3.12 19.69
C ALA A 139 -13.66 -4.56 19.41
N GLN A 140 -14.98 -4.78 19.34
CA GLN A 140 -15.60 -6.07 19.05
C GLN A 140 -16.36 -5.97 17.74
N GLU A 141 -15.92 -6.72 16.73
CA GLU A 141 -16.65 -6.79 15.46
C GLU A 141 -18.01 -7.46 15.63
N GLU A 142 -19.04 -6.86 15.05
CA GLU A 142 -20.39 -7.42 14.97
C GLU A 142 -20.51 -8.46 13.85
N PHE A 143 -19.62 -8.38 12.84
CA PHE A 143 -19.49 -9.35 11.76
C PHE A 143 -18.03 -9.45 11.30
N PRO A 144 -17.58 -10.61 10.79
CA PRO A 144 -16.21 -10.80 10.35
C PRO A 144 -15.77 -9.75 9.31
N GLY A 145 -14.67 -9.05 9.59
CA GLY A 145 -14.07 -8.09 8.65
C GLY A 145 -14.70 -6.69 8.71
N GLN A 146 -15.52 -6.39 9.71
CA GLN A 146 -16.10 -5.06 9.93
C GLN A 146 -15.03 -3.95 10.02
N LEU A 147 -13.89 -4.19 10.68
CA LEU A 147 -12.77 -3.24 10.73
C LEU A 147 -12.25 -2.91 9.33
N SER A 148 -12.27 -3.87 8.40
CA SER A 148 -11.88 -3.61 7.00
C SER A 148 -12.84 -2.67 6.30
N THR A 149 -14.15 -2.74 6.61
CA THR A 149 -15.15 -1.79 6.09
C THR A 149 -14.98 -0.39 6.66
N LEU A 150 -14.45 -0.25 7.88
CA LEU A 150 -14.12 1.04 8.48
C LEU A 150 -12.85 1.63 7.86
N ALA A 151 -11.81 0.82 7.68
CA ALA A 151 -10.57 1.23 7.01
C ALA A 151 -10.84 1.68 5.56
N ARG A 152 -11.70 0.93 4.84
CA ARG A 152 -12.18 1.26 3.49
C ARG A 152 -12.72 2.69 3.41
N GLN A 153 -13.53 3.14 4.37
CA GLN A 153 -14.11 4.48 4.33
C GLN A 153 -13.06 5.60 4.47
N GLY A 154 -11.98 5.32 5.20
CA GLY A 154 -10.83 6.22 5.30
C GLY A 154 -10.03 6.32 3.98
N SER A 155 -9.62 5.16 3.48
CA SER A 155 -9.00 5.00 2.17
C SER A 155 -9.34 3.61 1.63
N GLY A 156 -9.86 3.51 0.39
CA GLY A 156 -10.47 2.28 -0.11
C GLY A 156 -9.53 1.07 0.01
N SER A 157 -8.30 1.23 -0.47
CA SER A 157 -7.26 0.19 -0.42
C SER A 157 -6.70 -0.10 0.99
N ALA A 158 -7.04 0.70 2.01
CA ALA A 158 -6.61 0.45 3.39
C ALA A 158 -7.22 -0.84 3.95
N CYS A 159 -8.42 -1.24 3.49
CA CYS A 159 -9.03 -2.50 3.92
C CYS A 159 -8.12 -3.71 3.70
N ARG A 160 -7.36 -3.73 2.59
CA ARG A 160 -6.46 -4.83 2.26
C ARG A 160 -5.21 -4.87 3.16
N SER A 161 -4.82 -3.75 3.74
CA SER A 161 -3.69 -3.67 4.69
C SER A 161 -4.04 -4.15 6.10
N LEU A 162 -5.28 -4.62 6.36
CA LEU A 162 -5.63 -5.25 7.63
C LEU A 162 -5.27 -6.75 7.70
N TYR A 163 -4.79 -7.34 6.61
CA TYR A 163 -4.41 -8.74 6.54
C TYR A 163 -3.02 -8.90 5.91
N GLY A 164 -2.32 -9.98 6.27
CA GLY A 164 -1.04 -10.37 5.68
C GLY A 164 -1.21 -11.19 4.41
N GLY A 165 -0.11 -11.40 3.69
CA GLY A 165 -0.09 -12.27 2.51
C GLY A 165 -0.78 -11.67 1.28
N PHE A 166 -1.66 -12.45 0.68
CA PHE A 166 -2.45 -12.07 -0.49
C PHE A 166 -3.87 -11.72 -0.07
N VAL A 167 -4.31 -10.51 -0.38
CA VAL A 167 -5.55 -9.96 0.16
C VAL A 167 -6.43 -9.43 -0.95
N ALA A 168 -7.64 -9.97 -1.07
CA ALA A 168 -8.66 -9.49 -1.98
C ALA A 168 -9.54 -8.45 -1.28
N TRP A 169 -9.91 -7.38 -1.97
CA TRP A 169 -11.05 -6.55 -1.61
C TRP A 169 -12.21 -6.93 -2.51
N ARG A 170 -13.22 -7.57 -1.91
CA ARG A 170 -14.48 -7.92 -2.56
C ARG A 170 -15.32 -6.66 -2.71
N LYS A 171 -15.83 -6.40 -3.91
CA LYS A 171 -16.55 -5.15 -4.23
C LYS A 171 -17.88 -5.00 -3.51
N GLY A 172 -18.49 -6.12 -3.07
CA GLY A 172 -19.82 -6.17 -2.47
C GLY A 172 -20.92 -5.61 -3.37
N GLY A 173 -21.98 -5.10 -2.75
CA GLY A 173 -23.12 -4.47 -3.43
C GLY A 173 -24.40 -5.28 -3.41
N GLU A 174 -24.44 -6.40 -2.68
CA GLU A 174 -25.65 -7.16 -2.39
C GLU A 174 -26.40 -6.59 -1.18
N LYS A 175 -25.71 -5.88 -0.29
CA LYS A 175 -26.29 -5.25 0.90
C LYS A 175 -26.38 -3.73 0.77
N GLU A 176 -27.48 -3.15 1.25
CA GLU A 176 -27.72 -1.70 1.20
C GLU A 176 -26.70 -0.89 2.01
N ASP A 177 -26.17 -1.47 3.09
CA ASP A 177 -25.17 -0.85 3.96
C ASP A 177 -23.71 -1.08 3.51
N TRP A 178 -23.52 -1.81 2.40
CA TRP A 178 -22.21 -2.19 1.87
C TRP A 178 -21.31 -2.93 2.88
N SER A 179 -21.89 -3.62 3.86
CA SER A 179 -21.14 -4.45 4.82
C SER A 179 -20.49 -5.68 4.18
N ASP A 180 -20.86 -6.02 2.94
CA ASP A 180 -20.29 -7.08 2.11
C ASP A 180 -19.12 -6.61 1.22
N SER A 181 -18.83 -5.31 1.14
CA SER A 181 -17.64 -4.76 0.47
C SER A 181 -16.45 -4.73 1.43
N LEU A 182 -15.82 -5.88 1.67
CA LEU A 182 -14.77 -6.07 2.68
C LEU A 182 -13.50 -6.70 2.11
N ALA A 183 -12.41 -6.64 2.89
CA ALA A 183 -11.18 -7.35 2.57
C ALA A 183 -11.22 -8.79 3.08
N GLN A 184 -10.64 -9.70 2.30
CA GLN A 184 -10.56 -11.12 2.59
C GLN A 184 -9.13 -11.58 2.32
N GLN A 185 -8.51 -12.26 3.29
CA GLN A 185 -7.24 -12.94 3.08
C GLN A 185 -7.46 -14.15 2.17
N VAL A 186 -6.74 -14.17 1.04
CA VAL A 186 -6.73 -15.26 0.06
C VAL A 186 -5.75 -16.34 0.52
N GLN A 187 -4.53 -15.92 0.88
CA GLN A 187 -3.51 -16.76 1.52
C GLN A 187 -2.71 -15.88 2.48
N ASP A 188 -2.17 -16.48 3.54
CA ASP A 188 -1.26 -15.78 4.46
C ASP A 188 0.13 -15.57 3.86
N GLU A 189 0.96 -14.80 4.57
CA GLU A 189 2.33 -14.48 4.17
C GLU A 189 3.29 -15.67 4.17
N HIS A 190 2.93 -16.79 4.81
CA HIS A 190 3.73 -18.00 4.85
C HIS A 190 3.45 -18.92 3.67
N HIS A 191 2.36 -18.70 2.93
CA HIS A 191 1.99 -19.53 1.80
C HIS A 191 3.04 -19.48 0.67
N TRP A 192 3.57 -18.32 0.31
CA TRP A 192 4.54 -18.18 -0.79
C TRP A 192 5.81 -17.43 -0.36
N PRO A 193 6.65 -18.05 0.49
CA PRO A 193 7.79 -17.38 1.12
C PRO A 193 8.91 -17.05 0.15
N GLU A 194 8.92 -17.58 -1.07
CA GLU A 194 9.89 -17.27 -2.12
C GLU A 194 9.56 -15.98 -2.89
N LEU A 195 8.32 -15.47 -2.80
CA LEU A 195 7.94 -14.26 -3.53
C LEU A 195 8.69 -13.04 -2.96
N ARG A 196 9.31 -12.26 -3.85
CA ARG A 196 10.01 -11.00 -3.54
C ARG A 196 9.39 -9.85 -4.30
N ALA A 197 9.56 -8.65 -3.76
CA ALA A 197 9.20 -7.41 -4.43
C ALA A 197 10.40 -6.44 -4.40
N LEU A 198 10.71 -5.86 -5.55
CA LEU A 198 11.64 -4.75 -5.70
C LEU A 198 10.87 -3.51 -6.10
N ILE A 199 11.02 -2.42 -5.36
CA ILE A 199 10.36 -1.15 -5.68
C ILE A 199 11.39 -0.16 -6.18
N LEU A 200 11.23 0.31 -7.40
CA LEU A 200 12.06 1.33 -8.03
C LEU A 200 11.37 2.69 -7.86
N VAL A 201 11.92 3.53 -6.99
CA VAL A 201 11.44 4.90 -6.76
C VAL A 201 11.99 5.80 -7.85
N VAL A 202 11.24 5.94 -8.93
CA VAL A 202 11.54 6.84 -10.06
C VAL A 202 11.30 8.30 -9.67
N SER A 203 10.23 8.56 -8.91
CA SER A 203 9.89 9.90 -8.44
C SER A 203 9.24 9.85 -7.07
N ASP A 204 9.60 10.84 -6.25
CA ASP A 204 8.97 11.22 -4.99
C ASP A 204 8.27 12.59 -5.13
N ALA A 205 8.07 13.09 -6.36
CA ALA A 205 7.35 14.33 -6.56
C ALA A 205 5.86 14.14 -6.28
N LYS A 206 5.19 15.22 -5.85
CA LYS A 206 3.74 15.21 -5.68
C LYS A 206 3.07 14.88 -7.01
N LYS A 207 2.12 13.94 -6.98
CA LYS A 207 1.35 13.52 -8.15
C LYS A 207 0.59 14.71 -8.76
N ASP A 208 0.63 14.85 -10.08
CA ASP A 208 -0.16 15.86 -10.79
C ASP A 208 -1.66 15.66 -10.59
N THR A 209 -2.13 14.42 -10.75
CA THR A 209 -3.54 14.03 -10.52
C THR A 209 -3.64 13.03 -9.37
N SER A 210 -4.33 13.42 -8.29
CA SER A 210 -4.59 12.50 -7.18
C SER A 210 -5.44 11.30 -7.62
N SER A 211 -5.24 10.14 -7.00
CA SER A 211 -5.98 8.92 -7.36
C SER A 211 -7.50 9.08 -7.20
N THR A 212 -7.98 9.84 -6.19
CA THR A 212 -9.43 10.08 -6.00
C THR A 212 -10.03 10.90 -7.15
N ALA A 213 -9.34 11.97 -7.57
CA ALA A 213 -9.78 12.78 -8.70
C ALA A 213 -9.70 11.98 -9.99
N GLY A 214 -8.56 11.35 -10.26
CA GLY A 214 -8.31 10.58 -11.46
C GLY A 214 -9.33 9.47 -11.69
N MET A 215 -9.57 8.62 -10.69
CA MET A 215 -10.53 7.53 -10.83
C MET A 215 -11.98 8.02 -11.01
N SER A 216 -12.33 9.17 -10.43
CA SER A 216 -13.66 9.77 -10.63
C SER A 216 -13.83 10.27 -12.06
N THR A 217 -12.78 10.87 -12.63
CA THR A 217 -12.79 11.31 -14.04
C THR A 217 -12.82 10.11 -14.98
N SER A 218 -12.07 9.04 -14.70
CA SER A 218 -12.12 7.81 -15.49
C SER A 218 -13.52 7.20 -15.51
N VAL A 219 -14.19 7.09 -14.35
CA VAL A 219 -15.59 6.62 -14.28
C VAL A 219 -16.52 7.49 -15.13
N ALA A 220 -16.29 8.80 -15.17
CA ALA A 220 -17.15 9.71 -15.90
C ALA A 220 -16.90 9.74 -17.42
N THR A 221 -15.71 9.37 -17.89
CA THR A 221 -15.27 9.69 -19.26
C THR A 221 -14.62 8.55 -20.04
N SER A 222 -14.04 7.56 -19.37
CA SER A 222 -13.40 6.43 -20.06
C SER A 222 -14.45 5.44 -20.55
N THR A 223 -14.49 5.23 -21.86
CA THR A 223 -15.37 4.25 -22.50
C THR A 223 -14.85 2.82 -22.30
N LEU A 224 -13.55 2.65 -22.09
CA LEU A 224 -12.92 1.34 -21.86
C LEU A 224 -13.12 0.81 -20.44
N LEU A 225 -13.34 1.69 -19.45
CA LEU A 225 -13.44 1.30 -18.05
C LEU A 225 -14.62 0.34 -17.78
N GLN A 226 -15.77 0.55 -18.42
CA GLN A 226 -16.94 -0.31 -18.21
C GLN A 226 -16.67 -1.74 -18.68
N HIS A 227 -16.04 -1.91 -19.84
CA HIS A 227 -15.64 -3.23 -20.31
C HIS A 227 -14.61 -3.89 -19.36
N ARG A 228 -13.65 -3.12 -18.85
CA ARG A 228 -12.70 -3.61 -17.84
C ARG A 228 -13.43 -4.15 -16.60
N ILE A 229 -14.37 -3.37 -16.04
CA ILE A 229 -15.12 -3.73 -14.83
C ILE A 229 -15.96 -4.99 -15.06
N ASP A 230 -16.71 -5.05 -16.16
CA ASP A 230 -17.72 -6.08 -16.36
C ASP A 230 -17.18 -7.39 -16.95
N LYS A 231 -16.09 -7.32 -17.72
CA LYS A 231 -15.62 -8.43 -18.56
C LYS A 231 -14.17 -8.85 -18.34
N VAL A 232 -13.33 -8.00 -17.74
CA VAL A 232 -11.90 -8.30 -17.62
C VAL A 232 -11.49 -8.62 -16.19
N VAL A 233 -11.90 -7.77 -15.24
CA VAL A 233 -11.50 -7.95 -13.84
C VAL A 233 -12.04 -9.26 -13.23
N PRO A 234 -13.31 -9.67 -13.45
CA PRO A 234 -13.82 -10.92 -12.88
C PRO A 234 -12.97 -12.15 -13.25
N ASP A 235 -12.63 -12.30 -14.54
CA ASP A 235 -11.81 -13.41 -15.02
C ASP A 235 -10.39 -13.34 -14.45
N ARG A 236 -9.79 -12.15 -14.41
CA ARG A 236 -8.45 -11.96 -13.83
C ARG A 236 -8.38 -12.24 -12.33
N MET A 237 -9.44 -11.96 -11.58
CA MET A 237 -9.51 -12.32 -10.15
C MET A 237 -9.48 -13.84 -9.97
N ILE A 238 -10.19 -14.58 -10.81
CA ILE A 238 -10.16 -16.06 -10.79
C ILE A 238 -8.75 -16.55 -11.16
N GLU A 239 -8.16 -16.03 -12.24
CA GLU A 239 -6.83 -16.42 -12.69
C GLU A 239 -5.75 -16.16 -11.63
N ILE A 240 -5.74 -14.99 -11.00
CA ILE A 240 -4.70 -14.62 -10.04
C ILE A 240 -4.86 -15.32 -8.69
N GLU A 241 -6.09 -15.54 -8.21
CA GLU A 241 -6.31 -16.28 -6.96
C GLU A 241 -5.89 -17.74 -7.12
N LYS A 242 -6.14 -18.33 -8.30
CA LYS A 242 -5.60 -19.65 -8.65
C LYS A 242 -4.07 -19.64 -8.67
N ALA A 243 -3.46 -18.64 -9.31
CA ALA A 243 -2.00 -18.51 -9.37
C ALA A 243 -1.37 -18.38 -7.97
N PHE A 244 -2.00 -17.64 -7.05
CA PHE A 244 -1.59 -17.59 -5.66
C PHE A 244 -1.68 -18.96 -4.99
N SER A 245 -2.80 -19.66 -5.12
CA SER A 245 -3.00 -20.98 -4.51
C SER A 245 -1.97 -22.00 -4.99
N GLU A 246 -1.64 -21.98 -6.29
CA GLU A 246 -0.74 -22.95 -6.92
C GLU A 246 0.74 -22.51 -6.91
N LYS A 247 1.04 -21.30 -6.42
CA LYS A 247 2.36 -20.65 -6.51
C LYS A 247 2.89 -20.60 -7.96
N ASP A 248 1.98 -20.39 -8.92
CA ASP A 248 2.29 -20.30 -10.34
C ASP A 248 2.75 -18.88 -10.68
N PHE A 249 4.07 -18.66 -10.67
CA PHE A 249 4.67 -17.37 -10.95
C PHE A 249 4.45 -16.89 -12.40
N GLU A 250 4.36 -17.82 -13.35
CA GLU A 250 4.14 -17.53 -14.77
C GLU A 250 2.73 -16.94 -14.97
N ALA A 251 1.70 -17.58 -14.40
CA ALA A 251 0.33 -17.08 -14.44
C ALA A 251 0.19 -15.77 -13.64
N PHE A 252 0.72 -15.72 -12.42
CA PHE A 252 0.73 -14.52 -11.58
C PHE A 252 1.37 -13.33 -12.30
N GLY A 253 2.53 -13.54 -12.91
CA GLY A 253 3.28 -12.50 -13.59
C GLY A 253 2.56 -11.96 -14.82
N LYS A 254 1.97 -12.84 -15.65
CA LYS A 254 1.14 -12.45 -16.81
C LYS A 254 -0.03 -11.58 -16.39
N VAL A 255 -0.79 -12.03 -15.40
CA VAL A 255 -2.00 -11.31 -14.96
C VAL A 255 -1.64 -9.96 -14.38
N THR A 256 -0.63 -9.90 -13.50
CA THR A 256 -0.16 -8.67 -12.85
C THR A 256 0.28 -7.61 -13.87
N MET A 257 1.13 -7.99 -14.84
CA MET A 257 1.60 -7.06 -15.87
C MET A 257 0.46 -6.58 -16.78
N ARG A 258 -0.44 -7.50 -17.20
CA ARG A 258 -1.58 -7.15 -18.07
C ARG A 258 -2.59 -6.24 -17.36
N ASP A 259 -2.80 -6.42 -16.06
CA ASP A 259 -3.73 -5.60 -15.30
C ASP A 259 -3.17 -4.20 -15.02
N SER A 260 -1.88 -4.12 -14.69
CA SER A 260 -1.16 -2.85 -14.62
C SER A 260 -1.28 -2.07 -15.94
N ASN A 261 -0.97 -2.70 -17.08
CA ASN A 261 -1.06 -2.04 -18.39
C ASN A 261 -2.47 -1.55 -18.69
N GLN A 262 -3.50 -2.37 -18.42
CA GLN A 262 -4.88 -1.99 -18.73
C GLN A 262 -5.41 -0.89 -17.80
N PHE A 263 -4.99 -0.84 -16.54
CA PHE A 263 -5.26 0.29 -15.66
C PHE A 263 -4.71 1.60 -16.24
N HIS A 264 -3.45 1.61 -16.70
CA HIS A 264 -2.86 2.80 -17.34
C HIS A 264 -3.49 3.10 -18.71
N ALA A 265 -3.99 2.11 -19.44
CA ALA A 265 -4.76 2.31 -20.66
C ALA A 265 -6.11 3.02 -20.39
N VAL A 266 -6.82 2.65 -19.32
CA VAL A 266 -8.03 3.37 -18.87
C VAL A 266 -7.70 4.80 -18.46
N CYS A 267 -6.58 5.01 -17.76
CA CYS A 267 -6.11 6.37 -17.45
C CYS A 267 -5.87 7.20 -18.73
N MET A 268 -5.31 6.58 -19.77
CA MET A 268 -5.07 7.24 -21.06
C MET A 268 -6.37 7.50 -21.85
N ASP A 269 -7.38 6.64 -21.72
CA ASP A 269 -8.72 6.77 -22.32
C ASP A 269 -9.62 7.79 -21.60
N THR A 270 -9.24 8.22 -20.39
CA THR A 270 -9.94 9.27 -19.63
C THR A 270 -9.81 10.63 -20.35
N TYR A 271 -10.78 11.53 -20.20
CA TYR A 271 -10.70 12.89 -20.75
C TYR A 271 -10.82 13.99 -19.69
N PRO A 272 -9.82 14.89 -19.53
CA PRO A 272 -8.48 14.83 -20.15
C PRO A 272 -7.68 13.57 -19.76
N PRO A 273 -6.72 13.12 -20.59
CA PRO A 273 -5.95 11.91 -20.34
C PRO A 273 -5.08 12.04 -19.09
N ILE A 274 -4.95 10.94 -18.36
CA ILE A 274 -4.13 10.85 -17.15
C ILE A 274 -2.88 10.03 -17.47
N PHE A 275 -1.70 10.62 -17.25
CA PHE A 275 -0.42 9.96 -17.43
C PHE A 275 0.28 9.80 -16.08
N TYR A 276 0.37 8.57 -15.60
CA TYR A 276 1.12 8.23 -14.38
C TYR A 276 2.51 7.67 -14.68
N MET A 277 2.60 6.75 -15.66
CA MET A 277 3.86 6.20 -16.13
C MET A 277 4.61 7.25 -16.96
N ASN A 278 5.93 7.36 -16.71
CA ASN A 278 6.84 8.18 -17.51
C ASN A 278 7.76 7.30 -18.38
N ASP A 279 8.75 7.91 -19.00
CA ASP A 279 9.67 7.18 -19.88
C ASP A 279 10.56 6.18 -19.12
N ILE A 280 10.88 6.44 -17.85
CA ILE A 280 11.60 5.49 -16.99
C ILE A 280 10.71 4.28 -16.69
N SER A 281 9.42 4.50 -16.38
CA SER A 281 8.46 3.40 -16.22
C SER A 281 8.39 2.52 -17.48
N ARG A 282 8.35 3.14 -18.67
CA ARG A 282 8.33 2.42 -19.95
C ARG A 282 9.62 1.65 -20.22
N MET A 283 10.77 2.19 -19.81
CA MET A 283 12.06 1.51 -19.90
C MET A 283 12.09 0.26 -19.03
N VAL A 284 11.63 0.36 -17.77
CA VAL A 284 11.50 -0.81 -16.88
C VAL A 284 10.62 -1.90 -17.52
N VAL A 285 9.48 -1.53 -18.12
CA VAL A 285 8.62 -2.48 -18.85
C VAL A 285 9.39 -3.22 -19.94
N ARG A 286 10.17 -2.51 -20.76
CA ARG A 286 10.94 -3.12 -21.85
C ARG A 286 12.05 -4.03 -21.34
N ILE A 287 12.77 -3.62 -20.31
CA ILE A 287 13.83 -4.43 -19.69
C ILE A 287 13.25 -5.73 -19.14
N VAL A 288 12.12 -5.68 -18.42
CA VAL A 288 11.48 -6.88 -17.86
C VAL A 288 11.01 -7.84 -18.96
N HIS A 289 10.43 -7.34 -20.06
CA HIS A 289 10.05 -8.19 -21.19
C HIS A 289 11.28 -8.81 -21.88
N ALA A 290 12.35 -8.05 -22.09
CA ALA A 290 13.59 -8.57 -22.67
C ALA A 290 14.26 -9.61 -21.77
N TYR A 291 14.27 -9.38 -20.44
CA TYR A 291 14.77 -10.30 -19.44
C TYR A 291 14.01 -11.64 -19.46
N ASN A 292 12.68 -11.58 -19.42
CA ASN A 292 11.84 -12.78 -19.48
C ASN A 292 11.99 -13.52 -20.83
N ALA A 293 12.10 -12.79 -21.94
CA ALA A 293 12.29 -13.39 -23.26
C ALA A 293 13.65 -14.09 -23.39
N TRP A 294 14.72 -13.48 -22.87
CA TRP A 294 16.05 -14.10 -22.81
C TRP A 294 16.04 -15.36 -21.93
N ALA A 295 15.38 -15.30 -20.78
CA ALA A 295 15.27 -16.42 -19.85
C ALA A 295 14.43 -17.59 -20.40
N GLY A 296 13.52 -17.33 -21.35
CA GLY A 296 12.57 -18.31 -21.88
C GLY A 296 11.37 -18.58 -20.98
N GLU A 297 11.23 -17.84 -19.87
CA GLU A 297 10.17 -17.96 -18.87
C GLU A 297 9.97 -16.60 -18.16
N ILE A 298 8.84 -16.40 -17.49
CA ILE A 298 8.63 -15.19 -16.67
C ILE A 298 9.39 -15.33 -15.35
N ARG A 299 10.45 -14.54 -15.19
CA ARG A 299 11.24 -14.44 -13.95
C ARG A 299 11.00 -13.14 -13.20
N ALA A 300 10.48 -12.12 -13.87
CA ALA A 300 10.08 -10.87 -13.26
C ALA A 300 8.74 -10.36 -13.81
N ALA A 301 7.92 -9.75 -12.95
CA ALA A 301 6.64 -9.18 -13.32
C ALA A 301 6.51 -7.76 -12.75
N TYR A 302 6.29 -6.78 -13.63
CA TYR A 302 6.13 -5.40 -13.20
C TYR A 302 4.68 -5.06 -12.88
N THR A 303 4.50 -4.08 -12.00
CA THR A 303 3.23 -3.39 -11.79
C THR A 303 3.46 -1.93 -11.41
N PHE A 304 2.54 -1.06 -11.83
CA PHE A 304 2.59 0.38 -11.60
C PHE A 304 1.24 0.84 -11.03
N ASP A 305 1.28 1.58 -9.93
CA ASP A 305 0.10 2.26 -9.38
C ASP A 305 -0.07 3.66 -10.00
N ALA A 306 -0.77 4.56 -9.31
CA ALA A 306 -0.98 5.94 -9.73
C ALA A 306 0.30 6.79 -9.57
N GLY A 307 1.37 6.45 -10.29
CA GLY A 307 2.65 7.14 -10.34
C GLY A 307 3.68 6.38 -11.19
N PRO A 308 4.90 6.92 -11.37
CA PRO A 308 5.91 6.32 -12.25
C PRO A 308 6.72 5.20 -11.60
N ASN A 309 6.57 4.98 -10.29
CA ASN A 309 7.37 4.01 -9.54
C ASN A 309 6.97 2.58 -9.92
N ALA A 310 7.98 1.77 -10.23
CA ALA A 310 7.78 0.38 -10.60
C ALA A 310 7.84 -0.50 -9.37
N VAL A 311 6.95 -1.48 -9.26
CA VAL A 311 7.12 -2.63 -8.38
C VAL A 311 7.38 -3.85 -9.26
N LEU A 312 8.48 -4.55 -9.02
CA LEU A 312 8.85 -5.78 -9.70
C LEU A 312 8.68 -6.93 -8.73
N TYR A 313 7.77 -7.85 -9.04
CA TYR A 313 7.73 -9.13 -8.37
C TYR A 313 8.69 -10.10 -9.05
N THR A 314 9.34 -10.94 -8.25
CA THR A 314 10.22 -12.02 -8.69
C THR A 314 10.27 -13.11 -7.63
N LEU A 315 10.94 -14.23 -7.91
CA LEU A 315 11.21 -15.27 -6.92
C LEU A 315 12.60 -15.06 -6.33
N ASP A 316 12.79 -15.52 -5.08
CA ASP A 316 14.02 -15.41 -4.31
C ASP A 316 15.27 -15.82 -5.10
N GLN A 317 15.18 -16.93 -5.85
CA GLN A 317 16.29 -17.42 -6.67
C GLN A 317 16.74 -16.47 -7.80
N TYR A 318 15.89 -15.52 -8.22
CA TYR A 318 16.19 -14.57 -9.29
C TYR A 318 16.38 -13.13 -8.78
N VAL A 319 16.08 -12.84 -7.49
CA VAL A 319 16.00 -11.46 -7.01
C VAL A 319 17.32 -10.71 -7.08
N VAL A 320 18.45 -11.40 -6.88
CA VAL A 320 19.79 -10.81 -7.02
C VAL A 320 20.09 -10.48 -8.48
N GLU A 321 19.74 -11.37 -9.41
CA GLU A 321 19.92 -11.15 -10.86
C GLU A 321 19.07 -9.96 -11.35
N VAL A 322 17.80 -9.90 -10.95
CA VAL A 322 16.91 -8.77 -11.29
C VAL A 322 17.42 -7.47 -10.68
N GLY A 323 17.88 -7.49 -9.42
CA GLY A 323 18.46 -6.33 -8.75
C GLY A 323 19.71 -5.82 -9.46
N ALA A 324 20.63 -6.71 -9.82
CA ALA A 324 21.83 -6.38 -10.57
C ALA A 324 21.51 -5.79 -11.96
N LEU A 325 20.53 -6.37 -12.65
CA LEU A 325 20.07 -5.86 -13.95
C LEU A 325 19.48 -4.46 -13.81
N MET A 326 18.63 -4.22 -12.82
CA MET A 326 18.06 -2.89 -12.60
C MET A 326 19.13 -1.88 -12.18
N LYS A 327 20.09 -2.25 -11.32
CA LYS A 327 21.21 -1.37 -10.94
C LYS A 327 22.11 -1.03 -12.14
N HIS A 328 22.33 -1.98 -13.04
CA HIS A 328 23.08 -1.74 -14.28
C HIS A 328 22.44 -0.64 -15.13
N TYR A 329 21.11 -0.71 -15.30
CA TYR A 329 20.35 0.27 -16.08
C TYR A 329 19.90 1.52 -15.30
N PHE A 330 20.02 1.51 -13.98
CA PHE A 330 19.68 2.63 -13.11
C PHE A 330 20.72 2.70 -11.99
N PRO A 331 21.90 3.28 -12.26
CA PRO A 331 22.94 3.41 -11.24
C PRO A 331 22.62 4.52 -10.24
N GLU A 332 23.08 4.34 -9.01
CA GLU A 332 23.01 5.30 -7.92
C GLU A 332 23.74 6.62 -8.23
N THR A 333 23.27 7.73 -7.66
CA THR A 333 23.93 9.06 -7.71
C THR A 333 24.81 9.34 -6.50
N GLY A 334 24.65 8.57 -5.42
CA GLY A 334 25.21 8.86 -4.10
C GLY A 334 25.76 7.61 -3.41
N ALA A 335 25.73 7.61 -2.07
CA ALA A 335 26.18 6.46 -1.31
C ALA A 335 25.28 5.26 -1.62
N VAL A 336 25.90 4.12 -1.91
CA VAL A 336 25.19 2.90 -2.30
C VAL A 336 24.28 2.42 -1.15
N SER A 337 24.68 2.65 0.11
CA SER A 337 23.87 2.35 1.31
C SER A 337 22.52 3.05 1.36
N ASP A 338 22.40 4.21 0.74
CA ASP A 338 21.16 4.99 0.73
C ASP A 338 20.26 4.57 -0.44
N TYR A 339 20.82 3.78 -1.36
CA TYR A 339 20.17 3.38 -2.59
C TYR A 339 19.28 2.15 -2.42
N ILE A 340 19.70 1.16 -1.63
CA ILE A 340 18.93 -0.06 -1.37
C ILE A 340 18.75 -0.20 0.15
N ASN A 341 17.52 -0.40 0.60
CA ASN A 341 17.15 -0.49 2.03
C ASN A 341 17.73 -1.69 2.79
N ASN A 342 18.48 -2.60 2.14
CA ASN A 342 18.99 -3.82 2.74
C ASN A 342 20.48 -4.01 2.42
N ALA A 343 21.31 -3.99 3.46
CA ALA A 343 22.78 -4.01 3.37
C ALA A 343 23.35 -5.36 2.88
N GLU A 344 22.68 -6.48 3.17
CA GLU A 344 23.12 -7.78 2.68
C GLU A 344 22.77 -7.95 1.20
N TYR A 345 21.54 -7.59 0.83
CA TYR A 345 21.06 -7.69 -0.54
C TYR A 345 21.86 -6.83 -1.51
N ILE A 346 22.23 -5.60 -1.11
CA ILE A 346 23.06 -4.73 -1.95
C ILE A 346 24.47 -5.29 -2.20
N GLU A 347 25.07 -5.95 -1.20
CA GLU A 347 26.36 -6.61 -1.34
C GLU A 347 26.27 -7.78 -2.34
N GLN A 348 25.18 -8.56 -2.28
CA GLN A 348 24.92 -9.64 -3.24
C GLN A 348 24.75 -9.07 -4.67
N VAL A 349 23.96 -8.01 -4.82
CA VAL A 349 23.72 -7.32 -6.11
C VAL A 349 25.02 -6.78 -6.70
N GLN A 350 25.92 -6.20 -5.90
CA GLN A 350 27.20 -5.67 -6.37
C GLN A 350 28.18 -6.76 -6.83
N LYS A 351 28.13 -7.94 -6.19
CA LYS A 351 28.99 -9.09 -6.54
C LYS A 351 28.45 -9.91 -7.70
N PHE A 352 27.17 -9.76 -8.03
CA PHE A 352 26.52 -10.51 -9.09
C PHE A 352 27.05 -10.09 -10.46
N SER A 353 27.52 -11.07 -11.25
CA SER A 353 27.98 -10.84 -12.62
C SER A 353 26.86 -11.18 -13.60
N LEU A 354 26.35 -10.17 -14.31
CA LEU A 354 25.34 -10.36 -15.35
C LEU A 354 25.94 -11.09 -16.55
N SER A 355 25.20 -12.05 -17.12
CA SER A 355 25.59 -12.75 -18.35
C SER A 355 25.72 -11.75 -19.52
N PRO A 356 26.77 -11.86 -20.35
CA PRO A 356 26.90 -11.04 -21.56
C PRO A 356 25.70 -11.21 -22.52
N GLU A 357 25.16 -12.42 -22.65
CA GLU A 357 23.99 -12.71 -23.49
C GLU A 357 22.73 -12.01 -22.96
N LEU A 358 22.57 -11.93 -21.63
CA LEU A 358 21.50 -11.16 -21.01
C LEU A 358 21.62 -9.67 -21.35
N LEU A 359 22.81 -9.10 -21.15
CA LEU A 359 23.05 -7.68 -21.47
C LEU A 359 22.78 -7.38 -22.94
N GLU A 360 23.23 -8.24 -23.86
CA GLU A 360 22.96 -8.06 -25.29
C GLU A 360 21.45 -8.09 -25.61
N ALA A 361 20.68 -8.92 -24.90
CA ALA A 361 19.23 -8.97 -25.06
C ALA A 361 18.54 -7.70 -24.52
N THR A 362 18.99 -7.17 -23.38
CA THR A 362 18.37 -6.03 -22.71
C THR A 362 18.83 -4.66 -23.23
N ASP A 363 20.01 -4.56 -23.84
CA ASP A 363 20.52 -3.29 -24.42
C ASP A 363 19.67 -2.78 -25.60
N LYS A 364 18.92 -3.69 -26.23
CA LYS A 364 18.01 -3.36 -27.34
C LYS A 364 16.76 -2.58 -26.89
N THR A 365 16.58 -2.32 -25.59
CA THR A 365 15.37 -1.72 -25.01
C THR A 365 15.32 -0.17 -25.05
N GLY A 366 16.44 0.49 -25.38
CA GLY A 366 16.55 1.92 -25.72
C GLY A 366 16.90 2.86 -24.55
N ARG A 367 17.28 4.10 -24.91
CA ARG A 367 17.89 5.20 -24.12
C ARG A 367 19.11 4.77 -23.26
N VAL A 368 20.09 5.65 -23.16
CA VAL A 368 21.22 5.48 -22.23
C VAL A 368 20.71 5.75 -20.79
N PRO A 369 20.78 4.76 -19.88
CA PRO A 369 20.66 4.95 -18.44
C PRO A 369 21.31 6.23 -17.93
N ALA A 370 20.61 7.03 -17.13
CA ALA A 370 21.23 8.11 -16.38
C ALA A 370 21.16 7.82 -14.88
N SER A 371 22.28 8.07 -14.20
CA SER A 371 22.32 8.08 -12.75
C SER A 371 21.26 9.06 -12.22
N GLY A 372 20.42 8.58 -11.30
CA GLY A 372 19.36 9.38 -10.67
C GLY A 372 17.98 9.26 -11.30
N ASP A 373 17.83 8.53 -12.41
CA ASP A 373 16.52 8.20 -12.99
C ASP A 373 15.66 7.34 -12.03
N VAL A 374 16.32 6.50 -11.21
CA VAL A 374 15.75 5.84 -10.04
C VAL A 374 16.51 6.34 -8.82
N LYS A 375 15.78 6.89 -7.85
CA LYS A 375 16.32 7.48 -6.62
C LYS A 375 16.66 6.44 -5.56
N GLN A 376 15.85 5.38 -5.48
CA GLN A 376 15.96 4.37 -4.43
C GLN A 376 15.31 3.05 -4.87
N PHE A 377 15.84 1.95 -4.33
CA PHE A 377 15.31 0.61 -4.38
C PHE A 377 14.84 0.14 -3.01
N TYR A 378 13.65 -0.43 -2.93
CA TYR A 378 13.24 -1.22 -1.77
C TYR A 378 13.20 -2.69 -2.15
N TYR A 379 14.01 -3.49 -1.49
CA TYR A 379 13.89 -4.95 -1.45
C TYR A 379 13.01 -5.35 -0.28
N THR A 380 12.00 -6.16 -0.58
CA THR A 380 11.04 -6.67 0.42
C THR A 380 10.41 -7.98 -0.06
N LYS A 381 9.47 -8.50 0.72
CA LYS A 381 8.74 -9.74 0.49
C LYS A 381 7.29 -9.61 0.97
N SER A 382 6.52 -10.68 0.83
CA SER A 382 5.20 -10.77 1.45
C SER A 382 5.32 -10.73 2.98
N GLY A 383 4.43 -9.99 3.65
CA GLY A 383 4.47 -9.77 5.09
C GLY A 383 3.13 -9.88 5.81
N PRO A 384 3.16 -9.84 7.16
CA PRO A 384 1.98 -9.96 8.00
C PRO A 384 1.10 -8.69 7.96
N GLY A 385 -0.14 -8.84 8.41
CA GLY A 385 -1.06 -7.74 8.69
C GLY A 385 -0.63 -6.88 9.90
N PRO A 386 -1.46 -5.95 10.39
CA PRO A 386 -1.09 -5.00 11.42
C PRO A 386 -0.54 -5.65 12.71
N LEU A 387 0.46 -5.01 13.33
CA LEU A 387 1.14 -5.49 14.53
C LEU A 387 1.00 -4.49 15.68
N THR A 388 0.53 -4.93 16.84
CA THR A 388 0.59 -4.13 18.06
C THR A 388 2.03 -3.97 18.52
N LEU A 389 2.44 -2.73 18.75
CA LEU A 389 3.79 -2.37 19.17
C LEU A 389 3.82 -2.06 20.66
N SER A 390 5.03 -2.05 21.23
CA SER A 390 5.22 -1.66 22.63
C SER A 390 5.00 -0.16 22.82
N MET A 391 4.83 0.26 24.08
CA MET A 391 4.74 1.69 24.41
C MET A 391 6.03 2.46 24.14
N GLU A 392 7.17 1.78 23.98
CA GLU A 392 8.46 2.42 23.64
C GLU A 392 8.48 2.92 22.19
N GLU A 393 7.69 2.30 21.30
CA GLU A 393 7.51 2.74 19.91
C GLU A 393 6.39 3.79 19.76
N SER A 394 5.85 4.31 20.87
CA SER A 394 4.81 5.33 20.87
C SER A 394 5.30 6.68 20.32
N ASN A 395 4.48 7.28 19.46
CA ASN A 395 4.71 8.62 18.90
C ASN A 395 3.93 9.73 19.62
N LEU A 396 3.34 9.39 20.76
CA LEU A 396 2.71 10.33 21.66
C LEU A 396 3.37 10.21 23.05
N ASP A 397 3.54 11.33 23.72
CA ASP A 397 4.05 11.37 25.09
C ASP A 397 2.98 10.82 26.05
N PRO A 398 3.31 9.86 26.92
CA PRO A 398 2.32 9.19 27.77
C PRO A 398 1.74 10.07 28.88
N LYS A 399 2.33 11.23 29.17
CA LYS A 399 1.86 12.17 30.19
C LYS A 399 0.97 13.26 29.62
N THR A 400 1.27 13.72 28.41
CA THR A 400 0.60 14.85 27.75
C THR A 400 -0.32 14.43 26.60
N GLY A 401 -0.07 13.26 26.00
CA GLY A 401 -0.77 12.79 24.80
C GLY A 401 -0.44 13.62 23.56
N LEU A 402 0.68 14.34 23.54
CA LEU A 402 1.11 15.17 22.41
C LEU A 402 2.16 14.46 21.57
N ASN A 403 2.24 14.84 20.29
CA ASN A 403 3.17 14.27 19.34
C ASN A 403 4.64 14.40 19.79
N THR A 404 5.35 13.28 19.77
CA THR A 404 6.79 13.19 20.02
C THR A 404 7.58 12.91 18.75
N TYR A 405 6.93 12.45 17.68
CA TYR A 405 7.61 12.13 16.43
C TYR A 405 8.16 13.38 15.76
N GLN A 406 9.44 13.34 15.42
CA GLN A 406 10.13 14.31 14.58
C GLN A 406 10.65 13.60 13.33
N PRO A 407 10.47 14.17 12.12
CA PRO A 407 10.81 13.54 10.84
C PRO A 407 12.27 13.15 10.66
#